data_AF-A0A943JYU9-F1
#
_entry.id   AF-A0A943JYU9-F1
#
_cell.length_a   1.000
_cell.length_b   1.000
_cell.length_c   1.000
_cell.angle_alpha   90.00
_cell.angle_beta   90.00
_cell.angle_gamma   90.00
#
_symmetry.space_group_name_H-M   'P 1'
#
loop_
_entity.id
_entity.type
_entity.pdbx_description
1 polymer ?
#
loop_
_entity_poly.entity_id
_entity_poly.type
_entity_poly.pdbx_seq_one_letter_code
_entity_poly.pdbx_strand_id
1 'polypeptide(L)'
;MCKFAVETELEKIFMEQSYFEKEYITMLKEKFSSNNKQLKRLILSSFINHISNDESLALFDEDIFNIYKTIIDNYIIFLNKVENIDFKFNKEVLKNLSGITSVFKSQVSFFCDDKDIDINPIYTEKKTITAKYIDNIYKNIDSIVNNSFNNININRIKECFIKDIIDNIIVSYKKNLIDCFNAINDIENRKKIKYFNDVLEEEREILSSIIKLQIKALEDLCKDNNEKNHIEILLKPLIETYQQTCKSFEELNTKIKSIDTNINIKFDVDNKKIEETIFCIFENVEDPEEQFKQRAFEVFEQYLLNLKQDIILNEQEKLKLVKNNIEKSLNLSKEITDMFSMISNYIETNKDIYKKSNLYNIIDGINESIIIKVCNIKEKETEVFLNKDELYKNMDNSLKDLKSYNIEYDFETIYSILKTNFNIKEIKQYLNIKDMLSKAENIVNPYIKKIDDFIKNTILFEISTFQEIMYYSVVRLKESKDEKIIDFTKYIDDVGNNIEKCLINNNIIIIKPNPHDMFNAKEHEVLLAEKNEEFIKGQIIKVINYGYKKKDEGVIKRATIIAAK
;
A
#
# COMPACT_ATOMS: atom_id res chain seq x y z
N MET A 1 21.71 -2.23 -18.88
CA MET A 1 21.70 -2.01 -17.41
C MET A 1 20.36 -1.49 -16.88
N CYS A 2 19.47 -0.94 -17.71
CA CYS A 2 18.18 -0.31 -17.32
C CYS A 2 17.12 -1.23 -16.70
N LYS A 3 17.22 -2.56 -16.84
CA LYS A 3 16.15 -3.47 -16.42
C LYS A 3 16.10 -3.70 -14.90
N PHE A 4 17.24 -3.68 -14.21
CA PHE A 4 17.33 -4.06 -12.79
C PHE A 4 17.00 -2.93 -11.81
N ALA A 5 17.35 -1.68 -12.12
CA ALA A 5 17.11 -0.54 -11.23
C ALA A 5 15.61 -0.25 -11.04
N VAL A 6 14.84 -0.39 -12.13
CA VAL A 6 13.39 -0.18 -12.21
C VAL A 6 12.60 -1.15 -11.32
N GLU A 7 12.96 -2.43 -11.38
CA GLU A 7 12.22 -3.47 -10.67
C GLU A 7 12.44 -3.34 -9.15
N THR A 8 13.63 -2.90 -8.76
CA THR A 8 14.04 -2.73 -7.35
C THR A 8 13.30 -1.57 -6.63
N GLU A 9 13.03 -0.46 -7.31
CA GLU A 9 12.32 0.68 -6.70
C GLU A 9 10.81 0.42 -6.58
N LEU A 10 10.21 -0.19 -7.60
CA LEU A 10 8.80 -0.59 -7.55
C LEU A 10 8.57 -1.72 -6.53
N GLU A 11 9.52 -2.66 -6.36
CA GLU A 11 9.51 -3.65 -5.26
C GLU A 11 9.64 -2.98 -3.88
N LYS A 12 10.42 -1.91 -3.74
CA LYS A 12 10.49 -1.16 -2.47
C LYS A 12 9.14 -0.55 -2.07
N ILE A 13 8.37 0.01 -3.02
CA ILE A 13 7.01 0.52 -2.75
C ILE A 13 6.12 -0.60 -2.20
N PHE A 14 6.19 -1.79 -2.80
CA PHE A 14 5.44 -2.95 -2.35
C PHE A 14 5.83 -3.38 -0.92
N MET A 15 7.13 -3.37 -0.61
CA MET A 15 7.61 -3.66 0.74
C MET A 15 7.19 -2.59 1.77
N GLU A 16 7.10 -1.33 1.35
CA GLU A 16 6.65 -0.20 2.18
C GLU A 16 5.15 -0.23 2.50
N GLN A 17 4.31 -0.91 1.71
CA GLN A 17 2.88 -1.07 2.02
C GLN A 17 2.68 -1.63 3.44
N SER A 18 3.42 -2.67 3.81
CA SER A 18 3.37 -3.28 5.14
C SER A 18 3.83 -2.33 6.28
N TYR A 19 4.66 -1.33 5.95
CA TYR A 19 5.12 -0.31 6.88
C TYR A 19 4.03 0.74 7.12
N PHE A 20 3.42 1.27 6.05
CA PHE A 20 2.30 2.21 6.14
C PHE A 20 1.11 1.62 6.88
N GLU A 21 0.80 0.35 6.63
CA GLU A 21 -0.22 -0.40 7.33
C GLU A 21 0.02 -0.45 8.86
N LYS A 22 1.26 -0.68 9.29
CA LYS A 22 1.64 -0.67 10.71
C LYS A 22 1.59 0.73 11.32
N GLU A 23 2.01 1.74 10.56
CA GLU A 23 1.98 3.14 10.98
C GLU A 23 0.53 3.60 11.21
N TYR A 24 -0.39 3.23 10.32
CA TYR A 24 -1.81 3.52 10.48
C TYR A 24 -2.43 2.87 11.72
N ILE A 25 -2.16 1.58 11.94
CA ILE A 25 -2.63 0.88 13.15
C ILE A 25 -2.10 1.59 14.42
N THR A 26 -0.86 2.08 14.36
CA THR A 26 -0.25 2.82 15.47
C THR A 26 -0.95 4.16 15.71
N MET A 27 -1.22 4.93 14.66
CA MET A 27 -1.98 6.19 14.76
C MET A 27 -3.39 5.98 15.31
N LEU A 28 -4.10 4.94 14.86
CA LEU A 28 -5.42 4.60 15.38
C LEU A 28 -5.39 4.23 16.87
N LYS A 29 -4.38 3.45 17.30
CA LYS A 29 -4.15 3.11 18.72
C LYS A 29 -3.91 4.37 19.56
N GLU A 30 -3.08 5.30 19.09
CA GLU A 30 -2.76 6.54 19.80
C GLU A 30 -3.96 7.47 19.91
N LYS A 31 -4.73 7.63 18.82
CA LYS A 31 -5.90 8.50 18.79
C LYS A 31 -7.04 7.95 19.65
N PHE A 32 -7.25 6.63 19.63
CA PHE A 32 -8.17 5.99 20.58
C PHE A 32 -7.71 6.21 22.02
N SER A 33 -6.44 5.95 22.33
CA SER A 33 -5.89 6.11 23.69
C SER A 33 -6.03 7.55 24.20
N SER A 34 -5.92 8.54 23.31
CA SER A 34 -6.04 9.95 23.65
C SER A 34 -7.49 10.39 23.89
N ASN A 35 -8.45 9.79 23.19
CA ASN A 35 -9.85 10.24 23.17
C ASN A 35 -10.85 9.28 23.85
N ASN A 36 -10.41 8.11 24.34
CA ASN A 36 -11.29 7.14 25.01
C ASN A 36 -11.93 7.65 26.31
N LYS A 37 -11.48 8.78 26.85
CA LYS A 37 -12.04 9.41 28.06
C LYS A 37 -13.52 9.75 27.88
N GLN A 38 -13.93 10.20 26.70
CA GLN A 38 -15.31 10.55 26.41
C GLN A 38 -16.22 9.31 26.38
N LEU A 39 -15.74 8.23 25.76
CA LEU A 39 -16.40 6.93 25.76
C LEU A 39 -16.56 6.37 27.18
N LYS A 40 -15.49 6.39 27.99
CA LYS A 40 -15.51 5.95 29.39
C LYS A 40 -16.52 6.75 30.23
N ARG A 41 -16.57 8.08 30.05
CA ARG A 41 -17.55 8.95 30.73
C ARG A 41 -18.98 8.65 30.34
N LEU A 42 -19.25 8.40 29.06
CA LEU A 42 -20.58 8.06 28.58
C LEU A 42 -21.07 6.74 29.16
N ILE A 43 -20.23 5.70 29.10
CA ILE A 43 -20.53 4.39 29.68
C ILE A 43 -20.72 4.48 31.19
N LEU A 44 -19.88 5.26 31.89
CA LEU A 44 -20.01 5.51 33.33
C LEU A 44 -21.35 6.18 33.66
N SER A 45 -21.73 7.23 32.93
CA SER A 45 -22.99 7.93 33.16
C SER A 45 -24.18 7.01 32.98
N SER A 46 -24.19 6.17 31.94
CA SER A 46 -25.24 5.18 31.73
C SER A 46 -25.26 4.14 32.86
N PHE A 47 -24.09 3.63 33.28
CA PHE A 47 -23.97 2.68 34.38
C PHE A 47 -24.50 3.22 35.70
N ILE A 48 -24.12 4.45 36.07
CA ILE A 48 -24.59 5.11 37.29
C ILE A 48 -26.10 5.36 37.21
N ASN A 49 -26.61 5.82 36.06
CA ASN A 49 -28.04 6.04 35.88
C ASN A 49 -28.84 4.75 36.06
N HIS A 50 -28.37 3.61 35.52
CA HIS A 50 -29.02 2.32 35.74
C HIS A 50 -29.02 1.90 37.22
N ILE A 51 -27.93 2.14 37.95
CA ILE A 51 -27.87 1.79 39.39
C ILE A 51 -28.72 2.73 40.25
N SER A 52 -28.86 3.99 39.84
CA SER A 52 -29.54 5.04 40.62
C SER A 52 -31.04 5.09 40.38
N ASN A 53 -31.48 4.76 39.16
CA ASN A 53 -32.89 4.80 38.76
C ASN A 53 -33.62 3.46 38.94
N ASP A 54 -32.91 2.36 39.21
CA ASP A 54 -33.55 1.08 39.44
C ASP A 54 -33.99 0.96 40.89
N GLU A 55 -35.28 1.22 41.11
CA GLU A 55 -35.95 1.11 42.41
C GLU A 55 -35.88 -0.30 43.00
N SER A 56 -35.51 -1.35 42.23
CA SER A 56 -35.36 -2.71 42.76
C SER A 56 -34.04 -2.96 43.51
N LEU A 57 -33.03 -2.10 43.29
CA LEU A 57 -31.71 -2.24 43.91
C LEU A 57 -31.68 -1.62 45.31
N ALA A 58 -31.49 -2.46 46.32
CA ALA A 58 -31.31 -2.03 47.70
C ALA A 58 -32.54 -1.32 48.32
N LEU A 59 -33.75 -1.81 48.00
CA LEU A 59 -35.05 -1.37 48.55
C LEU A 59 -35.11 -1.30 50.09
N PHE A 60 -34.12 -1.85 50.78
CA PHE A 60 -34.10 -2.05 52.21
C PHE A 60 -32.77 -1.62 52.88
N ASP A 61 -31.76 -1.15 52.13
CA ASP A 61 -30.47 -0.73 52.73
C ASP A 61 -30.66 0.44 53.70
N GLU A 62 -31.54 1.38 53.37
CA GLU A 62 -31.92 2.50 54.24
C GLU A 62 -32.92 2.07 55.31
N ASP A 63 -33.90 1.21 54.96
CA ASP A 63 -34.90 0.70 55.89
C ASP A 63 -34.26 -0.07 57.06
N ILE A 64 -33.32 -0.99 56.81
CA ILE A 64 -32.62 -1.77 57.85
C ILE A 64 -31.91 -0.84 58.83
N PHE A 65 -31.14 0.11 58.31
CA PHE A 65 -30.37 1.02 59.14
C PHE A 65 -31.28 1.98 59.93
N ASN A 66 -32.37 2.45 59.33
CA ASN A 66 -33.34 3.32 59.99
C ASN A 66 -34.13 2.60 61.10
N ILE A 67 -34.52 1.34 60.88
CA ILE A 67 -35.18 0.51 61.92
C ILE A 67 -34.22 0.33 63.09
N TYR A 68 -32.96 -0.02 62.79
CA TYR A 68 -31.93 -0.19 63.82
C TYR A 68 -31.72 1.09 64.64
N LYS A 69 -31.59 2.25 63.98
CA LYS A 69 -31.47 3.56 64.64
C LYS A 69 -32.69 3.89 65.52
N THR A 70 -33.89 3.62 65.03
CA THR A 70 -35.15 3.86 65.75
C THR A 70 -35.24 3.04 67.04
N ILE A 71 -34.79 1.78 67.04
CA ILE A 71 -34.76 0.94 68.24
C ILE A 71 -33.87 1.58 69.33
N ILE A 72 -32.68 2.01 68.94
CA ILE A 72 -31.71 2.62 69.86
C ILE A 72 -32.21 3.95 70.41
N ASP A 73 -32.75 4.83 69.56
CA ASP A 73 -33.32 6.11 69.99
C ASP A 73 -34.41 5.88 71.06
N ASN A 74 -35.23 4.85 70.90
CA ASN A 74 -36.26 4.49 71.87
C ASN A 74 -35.70 3.91 73.17
N TYR A 75 -34.58 3.16 73.12
CA TYR A 75 -33.88 2.72 74.33
C TYR A 75 -33.36 3.92 75.13
N ILE A 76 -32.76 4.90 74.45
CA ILE A 76 -32.30 6.15 75.08
C ILE A 76 -33.46 6.92 75.70
N ILE A 77 -34.58 7.06 74.97
CA ILE A 77 -35.80 7.71 75.49
C ILE A 77 -36.31 7.00 76.75
N PHE A 78 -36.34 5.67 76.76
CA PHE A 78 -36.76 4.90 77.93
C PHE A 78 -35.81 5.08 79.12
N LEU A 79 -34.50 4.95 78.89
CA LEU A 79 -33.49 5.14 79.94
C LEU A 79 -33.59 6.53 80.58
N ASN A 80 -33.72 7.57 79.77
CA ASN A 80 -33.91 8.95 80.24
C ASN A 80 -35.20 9.12 81.04
N LYS A 81 -36.30 8.48 80.61
CA LYS A 81 -37.56 8.51 81.37
C LYS A 81 -37.41 7.82 82.71
N VAL A 82 -36.72 6.68 82.78
CA VAL A 82 -36.52 5.95 84.03
C VAL A 82 -35.63 6.72 85.02
N GLU A 83 -34.59 7.39 84.54
CA GLU A 83 -33.69 8.20 85.39
C GLU A 83 -34.37 9.45 85.97
N ASN A 84 -35.39 9.98 85.29
CA ASN A 84 -36.09 11.22 85.67
C ASN A 84 -37.48 11.00 86.32
N ILE A 85 -37.79 9.77 86.75
CA ILE A 85 -39.03 9.46 87.48
C ILE A 85 -39.03 10.10 88.86
N ASP A 86 -40.06 10.88 89.17
CA ASP A 86 -40.32 11.45 90.50
C ASP A 86 -41.44 10.68 91.25
N PHE A 87 -41.40 9.35 91.16
CA PHE A 87 -42.37 8.45 91.80
C PHE A 87 -41.68 7.31 92.55
N LYS A 88 -42.15 7.02 93.77
CA LYS A 88 -41.59 5.95 94.62
C LYS A 88 -42.26 4.61 94.32
N PHE A 89 -41.61 3.82 93.47
CA PHE A 89 -41.99 2.44 93.21
C PHE A 89 -41.63 1.49 94.37
N ASN A 90 -42.34 0.37 94.44
CA ASN A 90 -41.99 -0.69 95.37
C ASN A 90 -40.65 -1.37 94.99
N LYS A 91 -40.03 -2.06 95.96
CA LYS A 91 -38.69 -2.63 95.81
C LYS A 91 -38.59 -3.70 94.72
N GLU A 92 -39.67 -4.43 94.47
CA GLU A 92 -39.71 -5.50 93.45
C GLU A 92 -39.83 -4.92 92.03
N VAL A 93 -40.62 -3.86 91.87
CA VAL A 93 -40.72 -3.05 90.64
C VAL A 93 -39.38 -2.41 90.30
N LEU A 94 -38.70 -1.79 91.27
CA LEU A 94 -37.37 -1.19 91.06
C LEU A 94 -36.33 -2.24 90.65
N LYS A 95 -36.40 -3.46 91.20
CA LYS A 95 -35.50 -4.56 90.82
C LYS A 95 -35.74 -4.99 89.37
N ASN A 96 -36.98 -5.06 88.91
CA ASN A 96 -37.30 -5.45 87.55
C ASN A 96 -36.96 -4.32 86.54
N LEU A 97 -37.24 -3.05 86.88
CA LEU A 97 -36.81 -1.88 86.10
C LEU A 97 -35.28 -1.76 86.01
N SER A 98 -34.55 -2.06 87.10
CA SER A 98 -33.07 -2.10 87.05
C SER A 98 -32.54 -3.22 86.13
N GLY A 99 -33.25 -4.34 86.06
CA GLY A 99 -32.99 -5.40 85.07
C GLY A 99 -33.14 -4.89 83.63
N ILE A 100 -34.30 -4.31 83.30
CA ILE A 100 -34.58 -3.75 81.97
C ILE A 100 -33.56 -2.67 81.59
N THR A 101 -33.29 -1.72 82.50
CA THR A 101 -32.36 -0.62 82.24
C THR A 101 -30.91 -1.10 82.09
N SER A 102 -30.50 -2.16 82.79
CA SER A 102 -29.16 -2.73 82.61
C SER A 102 -28.96 -3.35 81.21
N VAL A 103 -29.99 -4.03 80.69
CA VAL A 103 -29.99 -4.60 79.34
C VAL A 103 -29.90 -3.49 78.29
N PHE A 104 -30.75 -2.46 78.40
CA PHE A 104 -30.72 -1.35 77.44
C PHE A 104 -29.45 -0.49 77.55
N LYS A 105 -28.89 -0.28 78.74
CA LYS A 105 -27.58 0.40 78.87
C LYS A 105 -26.47 -0.39 78.18
N SER A 106 -26.51 -1.71 78.25
CA SER A 106 -25.56 -2.57 77.51
C SER A 106 -25.72 -2.43 76.00
N GLN A 107 -26.97 -2.42 75.49
CA GLN A 107 -27.22 -2.29 74.04
C GLN A 107 -26.87 -0.91 73.50
N VAL A 108 -27.19 0.16 74.25
CA VAL A 108 -26.80 1.53 73.88
C VAL A 108 -25.28 1.71 73.93
N SER A 109 -24.58 1.12 74.91
CA SER A 109 -23.11 1.18 74.96
C SER A 109 -22.47 0.45 73.79
N PHE A 110 -22.97 -0.73 73.43
CA PHE A 110 -22.53 -1.47 72.26
C PHE A 110 -22.70 -0.66 70.96
N PHE A 111 -23.78 0.12 70.88
CA PHE A 111 -24.03 1.03 69.76
C PHE A 111 -23.08 2.25 69.74
N CYS A 112 -22.91 2.94 70.87
CA CYS A 112 -22.13 4.18 70.95
C CYS A 112 -20.62 3.99 70.85
N ASP A 113 -20.10 2.77 71.04
CA ASP A 113 -18.69 2.45 70.81
C ASP A 113 -18.30 2.42 69.32
N ASP A 114 -19.28 2.29 68.41
CA ASP A 114 -19.07 2.35 66.96
C ASP A 114 -19.08 3.82 66.49
N LYS A 115 -17.88 4.40 66.32
CA LYS A 115 -17.65 5.86 66.13
C LYS A 115 -18.21 6.48 64.83
N ASP A 116 -18.92 5.74 63.99
CA ASP A 116 -19.38 6.15 62.65
C ASP A 116 -20.91 6.07 62.46
N ILE A 117 -21.71 6.31 63.51
CA ILE A 117 -23.19 6.24 63.48
C ILE A 117 -23.83 7.20 62.44
N ASP A 118 -23.15 8.26 62.04
CA ASP A 118 -23.67 9.22 61.05
C ASP A 118 -23.53 8.75 59.59
N ILE A 119 -22.78 7.67 59.31
CA ILE A 119 -22.58 7.14 57.96
C ILE A 119 -23.14 5.71 57.90
N ASN A 120 -24.24 5.50 57.16
CA ASN A 120 -24.83 4.17 56.94
C ASN A 120 -23.77 3.19 56.36
N PRO A 121 -23.29 2.18 57.12
CA PRO A 121 -22.24 1.27 56.65
C PRO A 121 -22.70 0.36 55.50
N ILE A 122 -24.01 0.11 55.40
CA ILE A 122 -24.63 -0.68 54.33
C ILE A 122 -24.53 0.09 53.00
N TYR A 123 -24.76 1.40 53.06
CA TYR A 123 -24.59 2.30 51.91
C TYR A 123 -23.14 2.38 51.44
N THR A 124 -22.18 2.41 52.36
CA THR A 124 -20.75 2.40 52.05
C THR A 124 -20.33 1.09 51.37
N GLU A 125 -20.82 -0.06 51.84
CA GLU A 125 -20.58 -1.37 51.20
C GLU A 125 -21.14 -1.42 49.77
N LYS A 126 -22.38 -0.92 49.56
CA LYS A 126 -22.97 -0.81 48.21
C LYS A 126 -22.10 0.02 47.27
N LYS A 127 -21.59 1.17 47.74
CA LYS A 127 -20.66 2.01 46.96
C LYS A 127 -19.37 1.27 46.61
N THR A 128 -18.80 0.49 47.53
CA THR A 128 -17.58 -0.30 47.26
C THR A 128 -17.83 -1.36 46.20
N ILE A 129 -18.97 -2.05 46.25
CA ILE A 129 -19.35 -3.05 45.23
C ILE A 129 -19.49 -2.37 43.86
N THR A 130 -20.26 -1.27 43.77
CA THR A 130 -20.44 -0.51 42.53
C THR A 130 -19.11 -0.01 41.95
N ALA A 131 -18.22 0.53 42.78
CA ALA A 131 -16.90 1.01 42.36
C ALA A 131 -16.05 -0.11 41.74
N LYS A 132 -16.07 -1.31 42.32
CA LYS A 132 -15.35 -2.49 41.79
C LYS A 132 -15.78 -2.84 40.35
N TYR A 133 -17.09 -2.79 40.06
CA TYR A 133 -17.58 -3.11 38.71
C TYR A 133 -17.34 -1.98 37.71
N ILE A 134 -17.35 -0.71 38.14
CA ILE A 134 -16.91 0.43 37.32
C ILE A 134 -15.45 0.23 36.88
N ASP A 135 -14.57 -0.13 37.81
CA ASP A 135 -13.16 -0.40 37.51
C ASP A 135 -12.99 -1.57 36.52
N ASN A 136 -13.80 -2.63 36.65
CA ASN A 136 -13.80 -3.76 35.72
C ASN A 136 -14.22 -3.35 34.30
N ILE A 137 -15.26 -2.51 34.17
CA ILE A 137 -15.70 -1.98 32.87
C ILE A 137 -14.56 -1.21 32.20
N TYR A 138 -13.85 -0.36 32.93
CA TYR A 138 -12.72 0.41 32.40
C TYR A 138 -11.58 -0.49 31.91
N LYS A 139 -11.20 -1.49 32.71
CA LYS A 139 -10.16 -2.47 32.32
C LYS A 139 -10.56 -3.28 31.08
N ASN A 140 -11.84 -3.67 31.00
CA ASN A 140 -12.33 -4.45 29.87
C ASN A 140 -12.36 -3.62 28.58
N ILE A 141 -12.78 -2.35 28.62
CA ILE A 141 -12.74 -1.46 27.44
C ILE A 141 -11.32 -1.37 26.89
N ASP A 142 -10.33 -1.13 27.75
CA ASP A 142 -8.93 -1.03 27.33
C ASP A 142 -8.42 -2.37 26.74
N SER A 143 -8.79 -3.50 27.35
CA SER A 143 -8.41 -4.82 26.84
C SER A 143 -9.07 -5.20 25.52
N ILE A 144 -10.38 -4.94 25.35
CA ILE A 144 -11.13 -5.23 24.12
C ILE A 144 -10.47 -4.50 22.97
N VAL A 145 -10.18 -3.21 23.15
CA VAL A 145 -9.63 -2.38 22.10
C VAL A 145 -8.21 -2.81 21.73
N ASN A 146 -7.35 -3.07 22.72
CA ASN A 146 -5.99 -3.56 22.47
C ASN A 146 -5.97 -4.91 21.71
N ASN A 147 -6.88 -5.82 22.07
CA ASN A 147 -7.00 -7.11 21.39
C ASN A 147 -7.53 -6.94 19.95
N SER A 148 -8.52 -6.08 19.74
CA SER A 148 -9.04 -5.79 18.40
C SER A 148 -7.96 -5.23 17.50
N PHE A 149 -7.12 -4.30 17.99
CA PHE A 149 -6.02 -3.75 17.19
C PHE A 149 -4.91 -4.74 16.83
N ASN A 150 -4.69 -5.79 17.64
CA ASN A 150 -3.66 -6.79 17.37
C ASN A 150 -4.07 -7.79 16.27
N ASN A 151 -5.37 -7.87 15.95
CA ASN A 151 -5.95 -8.82 14.99
C ASN A 151 -6.62 -8.14 13.78
N ILE A 152 -6.30 -6.87 13.50
CA ILE A 152 -6.89 -6.14 12.37
C ILE A 152 -6.52 -6.79 11.03
N ASN A 153 -7.55 -7.14 10.26
CA ASN A 153 -7.41 -7.34 8.83
C ASN A 153 -7.61 -6.00 8.11
N ILE A 154 -6.57 -5.58 7.40
CA ILE A 154 -6.44 -4.24 6.82
C ILE A 154 -7.48 -3.96 5.73
N ASN A 155 -8.03 -5.01 5.12
CA ASN A 155 -9.09 -4.85 4.11
C ASN A 155 -10.49 -4.55 4.72
N ARG A 156 -10.60 -4.40 6.05
CA ARG A 156 -11.87 -4.25 6.77
C ARG A 156 -11.90 -3.07 7.76
N ILE A 157 -10.91 -2.17 7.68
CA ILE A 157 -10.51 -1.30 8.81
C ILE A 157 -11.58 -0.31 9.29
N LYS A 158 -12.49 0.17 8.45
CA LYS A 158 -13.43 1.22 8.90
C LYS A 158 -14.71 0.61 9.46
N GLU A 159 -15.57 -0.01 8.66
CA GLU A 159 -16.92 -0.39 9.15
C GLU A 159 -16.96 -1.69 9.96
N CYS A 160 -16.29 -2.75 9.52
CA CYS A 160 -16.34 -4.04 10.22
C CYS A 160 -15.58 -3.99 11.57
N PHE A 161 -14.42 -3.35 11.58
CA PHE A 161 -13.60 -3.21 12.79
C PHE A 161 -14.26 -2.34 13.86
N ILE A 162 -14.85 -1.20 13.47
CA ILE A 162 -15.58 -0.32 14.41
C ILE A 162 -16.77 -1.07 15.01
N LYS A 163 -17.54 -1.78 14.17
CA LYS A 163 -18.68 -2.59 14.61
C LYS A 163 -18.29 -3.69 15.59
N ASP A 164 -17.21 -4.42 15.32
CA ASP A 164 -16.70 -5.47 16.22
C ASP A 164 -16.28 -4.89 17.59
N ILE A 165 -15.69 -3.69 17.64
CA ILE A 165 -15.37 -3.01 18.90
C ILE A 165 -16.63 -2.64 19.66
N ILE A 166 -17.62 -2.04 18.99
CA ILE A 166 -18.90 -1.64 19.59
C ILE A 166 -19.61 -2.85 20.20
N ASP A 167 -19.75 -3.93 19.45
CA ASP A 167 -20.46 -5.13 19.89
C ASP A 167 -19.80 -5.73 21.15
N ASN A 168 -18.47 -5.82 21.16
CA ASN A 168 -17.72 -6.35 22.30
C ASN A 168 -17.82 -5.44 23.55
N ILE A 169 -17.78 -4.11 23.37
CA ILE A 169 -17.95 -3.16 24.48
C ILE A 169 -19.36 -3.28 25.08
N ILE A 170 -20.40 -3.35 24.23
CA ILE A 170 -21.80 -3.50 24.67
C ILE A 170 -21.98 -4.82 25.43
N VAL A 171 -21.46 -5.93 24.92
CA VAL A 171 -21.56 -7.24 25.59
C VAL A 171 -20.88 -7.21 26.96
N SER A 172 -19.65 -6.66 27.04
CA SER A 172 -18.92 -6.52 28.30
C SER A 172 -19.66 -5.61 29.30
N TYR A 173 -20.22 -4.50 28.82
CA TYR A 173 -21.01 -3.59 29.63
C TYR A 173 -22.23 -4.30 30.25
N LYS A 174 -23.03 -4.99 29.41
CA LYS A 174 -24.24 -5.69 29.87
C LYS A 174 -23.91 -6.74 30.92
N LYS A 175 -22.84 -7.52 30.71
CA LYS A 175 -22.38 -8.53 31.67
C LYS A 175 -22.00 -7.90 33.01
N ASN A 176 -21.18 -6.85 33.02
CA ASN A 176 -20.76 -6.19 34.26
C ASN A 176 -21.94 -5.54 35.00
N LEU A 177 -22.94 -5.03 34.28
CA LEU A 177 -24.16 -4.51 34.88
C LEU A 177 -24.92 -5.62 35.61
N ILE A 178 -25.19 -6.74 34.94
CA ILE A 178 -25.85 -7.91 35.55
C ILE A 178 -25.08 -8.42 36.77
N ASP A 179 -23.75 -8.59 36.65
CA ASP A 179 -22.91 -9.07 37.74
C ASP A 179 -22.91 -8.10 38.94
N CYS A 180 -22.96 -6.79 38.69
CA CYS A 180 -23.07 -5.77 39.73
C CYS A 180 -24.43 -5.81 40.43
N PHE A 181 -25.52 -5.96 39.68
CA PHE A 181 -26.88 -6.08 40.23
C PHE A 181 -26.99 -7.32 41.13
N ASN A 182 -26.52 -8.46 40.65
CA ASN A 182 -26.49 -9.70 41.42
C ASN A 182 -25.68 -9.53 42.72
N ALA A 183 -24.53 -8.87 42.67
CA ALA A 183 -23.71 -8.64 43.86
C ALA A 183 -24.32 -7.66 44.87
N ILE A 184 -25.11 -6.67 44.43
CA ILE A 184 -25.80 -5.73 45.33
C ILE A 184 -27.00 -6.40 46.01
N ASN A 185 -27.71 -7.27 45.29
CA ASN A 185 -28.90 -7.97 45.79
C ASN A 185 -28.58 -9.27 46.55
N ASP A 186 -27.33 -9.71 46.56
CA ASP A 186 -26.88 -10.89 47.32
C ASP A 186 -26.66 -10.54 48.80
N ILE A 187 -27.75 -10.63 49.57
CA ILE A 187 -27.79 -10.33 51.00
C ILE A 187 -26.85 -11.26 51.78
N GLU A 188 -26.73 -12.52 51.37
CA GLU A 188 -25.92 -13.51 52.10
C GLU A 188 -24.42 -13.19 52.05
N ASN A 189 -23.95 -12.66 50.91
CA ASN A 189 -22.54 -12.31 50.70
C ASN A 189 -22.20 -10.86 51.08
N ARG A 190 -23.20 -10.00 51.29
CA ARG A 190 -23.01 -8.63 51.80
C ARG A 190 -22.83 -8.66 53.33
N LYS A 191 -21.60 -8.43 53.79
CA LYS A 191 -21.22 -8.61 55.19
C LYS A 191 -21.94 -7.62 56.11
N LYS A 192 -22.05 -6.35 55.69
CA LYS A 192 -22.65 -5.32 56.53
C LYS A 192 -24.16 -5.48 56.62
N ILE A 193 -24.84 -5.74 55.51
CA ILE A 193 -26.30 -5.92 55.54
C ILE A 193 -26.71 -7.17 56.34
N LYS A 194 -25.96 -8.27 56.18
CA LYS A 194 -26.17 -9.50 56.94
C LYS A 194 -26.01 -9.25 58.43
N TYR A 195 -24.91 -8.59 58.82
CA TYR A 195 -24.66 -8.22 60.21
C TYR A 195 -25.81 -7.41 60.81
N PHE A 196 -26.27 -6.34 60.16
CA PHE A 196 -27.38 -5.54 60.70
C PHE A 196 -28.71 -6.30 60.72
N ASN A 197 -28.95 -7.20 59.76
CA ASN A 197 -30.14 -8.04 59.76
C ASN A 197 -30.14 -9.05 60.92
N ASP A 198 -28.98 -9.69 61.18
CA ASP A 198 -28.80 -10.61 62.31
C ASP A 198 -28.99 -9.86 63.64
N VAL A 199 -28.42 -8.66 63.78
CA VAL A 199 -28.59 -7.81 64.98
C VAL A 199 -30.06 -7.39 65.16
N LEU A 200 -30.78 -7.04 64.10
CA LEU A 200 -32.21 -6.71 64.20
C LEU A 200 -33.05 -7.91 64.68
N GLU A 201 -32.69 -9.12 64.27
CA GLU A 201 -33.34 -10.34 64.73
C GLU A 201 -33.08 -10.59 66.22
N GLU A 202 -31.83 -10.43 66.67
CA GLU A 202 -31.46 -10.49 68.08
C GLU A 202 -32.20 -9.45 68.93
N GLU A 203 -32.25 -8.19 68.49
CA GLU A 203 -32.95 -7.11 69.19
C GLU A 203 -34.47 -7.35 69.27
N ARG A 204 -35.06 -7.93 68.22
CA ARG A 204 -36.47 -8.35 68.23
C ARG A 204 -36.71 -9.42 69.30
N GLU A 205 -35.81 -10.39 69.45
CA GLU A 205 -35.92 -11.43 70.48
C GLU A 205 -35.76 -10.87 71.89
N ILE A 206 -34.80 -9.97 72.09
CA ILE A 206 -34.58 -9.26 73.36
C ILE A 206 -35.83 -8.48 73.76
N LEU A 207 -36.38 -7.67 72.84
CA LEU A 207 -37.60 -6.91 73.09
C LEU A 207 -38.81 -7.80 73.36
N SER A 208 -38.94 -8.91 72.62
CA SER A 208 -40.03 -9.88 72.86
C SER A 208 -39.93 -10.50 74.26
N SER A 209 -38.71 -10.82 74.70
CA SER A 209 -38.44 -11.37 76.03
C SER A 209 -38.77 -10.36 77.13
N ILE A 210 -38.32 -9.10 76.99
CA ILE A 210 -38.62 -8.01 77.93
C ILE A 210 -40.13 -7.78 78.03
N ILE A 211 -40.84 -7.73 76.90
CA ILE A 211 -42.29 -7.50 76.88
C ILE A 211 -43.07 -8.68 77.47
N LYS A 212 -42.73 -9.92 77.12
CA LYS A 212 -43.47 -11.11 77.58
C LYS A 212 -43.22 -11.45 79.04
N LEU A 213 -41.98 -11.26 79.52
CA LEU A 213 -41.56 -11.71 80.84
C LEU A 213 -41.48 -10.56 81.85
N GLN A 214 -40.79 -9.47 81.49
CA GLN A 214 -40.47 -8.41 82.46
C GLN A 214 -41.60 -7.38 82.58
N ILE A 215 -42.23 -6.97 81.46
CA ILE A 215 -43.39 -6.06 81.49
C ILE A 215 -44.59 -6.74 82.14
N LYS A 216 -44.88 -8.00 81.78
CA LYS A 216 -45.97 -8.76 82.42
C LYS A 216 -45.73 -8.92 83.93
N ALA A 217 -44.49 -9.21 84.34
CA ALA A 217 -44.15 -9.24 85.75
C ALA A 217 -44.25 -7.87 86.42
N LEU A 218 -43.95 -6.76 85.74
CA LEU A 218 -44.15 -5.41 86.26
C LEU A 218 -45.64 -5.09 86.45
N GLU A 219 -46.49 -5.48 85.51
CA GLU A 219 -47.95 -5.32 85.60
C GLU A 219 -48.56 -6.13 86.77
N ASP A 220 -48.07 -7.36 86.99
CA ASP A 220 -48.52 -8.24 88.07
C ASP A 220 -48.02 -7.80 89.47
N LEU A 221 -46.87 -7.11 89.53
CA LEU A 221 -46.26 -6.60 90.78
C LEU A 221 -46.84 -5.26 91.25
N CYS A 222 -47.57 -4.55 90.39
CA CYS A 222 -48.25 -3.30 90.72
C CYS A 222 -49.54 -3.54 91.50
N LYS A 223 -49.58 -3.12 92.76
CA LYS A 223 -50.76 -3.29 93.63
C LYS A 223 -51.66 -2.05 93.71
N ASP A 224 -51.15 -0.87 93.31
CA ASP A 224 -51.86 0.41 93.29
C ASP A 224 -52.14 0.87 91.85
N ASN A 225 -53.33 1.42 91.61
CA ASN A 225 -53.73 2.02 90.33
C ASN A 225 -52.81 3.20 89.93
N ASN A 226 -52.27 3.96 90.88
CA ASN A 226 -51.32 5.04 90.57
C ASN A 226 -49.96 4.51 90.09
N GLU A 227 -49.46 3.44 90.74
CA GLU A 227 -48.22 2.76 90.36
C GLU A 227 -48.35 2.14 88.96
N LYS A 228 -49.49 1.50 88.70
CA LYS A 228 -49.83 0.93 87.39
C LYS A 228 -49.85 1.97 86.27
N ASN A 229 -50.50 3.13 86.49
CA ASN A 229 -50.54 4.21 85.49
C ASN A 229 -49.14 4.74 85.15
N HIS A 230 -48.24 4.85 86.12
CA HIS A 230 -46.87 5.33 85.87
C HIS A 230 -46.02 4.30 85.13
N ILE A 231 -46.17 3.00 85.45
CA ILE A 231 -45.50 1.94 84.68
C ILE A 231 -46.02 1.89 83.25
N GLU A 232 -47.33 2.00 83.02
CA GLU A 232 -47.90 2.01 81.66
C GLU A 232 -47.34 3.17 80.82
N ILE A 233 -47.18 4.37 81.40
CA ILE A 233 -46.56 5.53 80.71
C ILE A 233 -45.09 5.27 80.35
N LEU A 234 -44.35 4.56 81.21
CA LEU A 234 -42.94 4.22 80.99
C LEU A 234 -42.76 3.12 79.94
N LEU A 235 -43.64 2.13 79.94
CA LEU A 235 -43.55 0.96 79.07
C LEU A 235 -44.16 1.19 77.69
N LYS A 236 -45.11 2.12 77.56
CA LYS A 236 -45.78 2.43 76.29
C LYS A 236 -44.81 2.69 75.12
N PRO A 237 -43.76 3.54 75.25
CA PRO A 237 -42.78 3.72 74.17
C PRO A 237 -42.08 2.42 73.77
N LEU A 238 -41.78 1.52 74.71
CA LEU A 238 -41.12 0.24 74.40
C LEU A 238 -42.05 -0.72 73.66
N ILE A 239 -43.32 -0.78 74.08
CA ILE A 239 -44.35 -1.61 73.43
C ILE A 239 -44.60 -1.11 72.01
N GLU A 240 -44.74 0.21 71.82
CA GLU A 240 -44.90 0.83 70.49
C GLU A 240 -43.67 0.57 69.61
N THR A 241 -42.46 0.71 70.16
CA THR A 241 -41.20 0.40 69.46
C THR A 241 -41.17 -1.05 69.01
N TYR A 242 -41.48 -2.01 69.89
CA TYR A 242 -41.49 -3.42 69.54
C TYR A 242 -42.51 -3.77 68.45
N GLN A 243 -43.72 -3.22 68.54
CA GLN A 243 -44.76 -3.43 67.52
C GLN A 243 -44.32 -2.86 66.17
N GLN A 244 -43.72 -1.66 66.17
CA GLN A 244 -43.20 -1.04 64.97
C GLN A 244 -42.03 -1.84 64.38
N THR A 245 -41.06 -2.26 65.21
CA THR A 245 -39.93 -3.11 64.79
C THR A 245 -40.39 -4.44 64.22
N CYS A 246 -41.35 -5.12 64.86
CA CYS A 246 -41.88 -6.38 64.35
C CYS A 246 -42.54 -6.20 62.98
N LYS A 247 -43.39 -5.17 62.84
CA LYS A 247 -44.07 -4.87 61.57
C LYS A 247 -43.06 -4.55 60.47
N SER A 248 -42.10 -3.65 60.75
CA SER A 248 -41.08 -3.26 59.78
C SER A 248 -40.16 -4.44 59.41
N PHE A 249 -39.85 -5.34 60.35
CA PHE A 249 -39.05 -6.53 60.08
C PHE A 249 -39.82 -7.60 59.28
N GLU A 250 -41.14 -7.75 59.49
CA GLU A 250 -42.00 -8.62 58.67
C GLU A 250 -42.15 -8.08 57.24
N GLU A 251 -42.35 -6.77 57.09
CA GLU A 251 -42.35 -6.08 55.80
C GLU A 251 -41.00 -6.27 55.08
N LEU A 252 -39.89 -6.11 55.80
CA LEU A 252 -38.54 -6.33 55.29
C LEU A 252 -38.33 -7.77 54.80
N ASN A 253 -38.68 -8.77 55.60
CA ASN A 253 -38.56 -10.17 55.22
C ASN A 253 -39.43 -10.55 54.02
N THR A 254 -40.61 -9.94 53.91
CA THR A 254 -41.49 -10.12 52.76
C THR A 254 -40.88 -9.50 51.49
N LYS A 255 -40.33 -8.28 51.61
CA LYS A 255 -39.58 -7.62 50.53
C LYS A 255 -38.39 -8.46 50.10
N ILE A 256 -37.56 -8.95 51.03
CA ILE A 256 -36.38 -9.79 50.75
C ILE A 256 -36.76 -11.07 49.99
N LYS A 257 -37.83 -11.76 50.42
CA LYS A 257 -38.32 -12.97 49.75
C LYS A 257 -38.92 -12.71 48.37
N SER A 258 -39.36 -11.48 48.10
CA SER A 258 -39.95 -11.06 46.83
C SER A 258 -38.92 -10.62 45.77
N ILE A 259 -37.63 -10.55 46.14
CA ILE A 259 -36.56 -10.24 45.18
C ILE A 259 -36.44 -11.40 44.21
N ASP A 260 -36.96 -11.20 43.00
CA ASP A 260 -36.84 -12.15 41.92
C ASP A 260 -35.37 -12.21 41.48
N THR A 261 -34.76 -13.40 41.51
CA THR A 261 -33.37 -13.60 41.07
C THR A 261 -33.19 -13.35 39.57
N ASN A 262 -34.28 -13.22 38.81
CA ASN A 262 -34.27 -12.91 37.39
C ASN A 262 -34.61 -11.43 37.13
N ILE A 263 -33.66 -10.55 37.40
CA ILE A 263 -33.81 -9.11 37.14
C ILE A 263 -33.85 -8.87 35.63
N ASN A 264 -35.02 -8.50 35.11
CA ASN A 264 -35.22 -8.20 33.70
C ASN A 264 -34.82 -6.74 33.41
N ILE A 265 -33.51 -6.47 33.40
CA ILE A 265 -32.96 -5.12 33.22
C ILE A 265 -33.28 -4.63 31.80
N LYS A 266 -34.05 -3.55 31.68
CA LYS A 266 -34.17 -2.81 30.42
C LYS A 266 -32.83 -2.11 30.15
N PHE A 267 -32.07 -2.66 29.21
CA PHE A 267 -30.84 -2.05 28.73
C PHE A 267 -31.17 -0.85 27.84
N ASP A 268 -31.23 0.34 28.43
CA ASP A 268 -31.41 1.61 27.70
C ASP A 268 -30.05 2.29 27.50
N VAL A 269 -29.12 1.52 26.92
CA VAL A 269 -27.85 2.09 26.48
C VAL A 269 -28.10 2.69 25.11
N ASP A 270 -27.80 3.99 24.98
CA ASP A 270 -27.83 4.68 23.70
C ASP A 270 -26.68 4.19 22.81
N ASN A 271 -26.87 3.01 22.23
CA ASN A 271 -25.90 2.35 21.35
C ASN A 271 -25.51 3.27 20.20
N LYS A 272 -26.47 4.07 19.70
CA LYS A 272 -26.23 5.05 18.65
C LYS A 272 -25.25 6.13 19.09
N LYS A 273 -25.34 6.61 20.34
CA LYS A 273 -24.40 7.59 20.88
C LYS A 273 -23.03 6.98 21.20
N ILE A 274 -22.96 5.69 21.57
CA ILE A 274 -21.69 4.94 21.66
C ILE A 274 -21.04 4.84 20.27
N GLU A 275 -21.82 4.47 19.26
CA GLU A 275 -21.41 4.41 17.86
C GLU A 275 -20.86 5.77 17.39
N GLU A 276 -21.65 6.83 17.51
CA GLU A 276 -21.26 8.20 17.14
C GLU A 276 -19.97 8.64 17.85
N THR A 277 -19.83 8.35 19.14
CA THR A 277 -18.62 8.70 19.90
C THR A 277 -17.39 7.94 19.38
N ILE A 278 -17.53 6.64 19.06
CA ILE A 278 -16.45 5.83 18.52
C ILE A 278 -16.10 6.29 17.10
N PHE A 279 -17.10 6.61 16.26
CA PHE A 279 -16.88 7.19 14.95
C PHE A 279 -16.12 8.52 15.05
N CYS A 280 -16.53 9.44 15.91
CA CYS A 280 -15.83 10.72 16.10
C CYS A 280 -14.38 10.57 16.61
N ILE A 281 -14.08 9.53 17.40
CA ILE A 281 -12.69 9.24 17.81
C ILE A 281 -11.81 8.90 16.60
N PHE A 282 -12.40 8.22 15.61
CA PHE A 282 -11.74 7.81 14.37
C PHE A 282 -11.91 8.81 13.21
N GLU A 283 -12.82 9.77 13.31
CA GLU A 283 -12.95 10.88 12.36
C GLU A 283 -11.66 11.72 12.31
N ASN A 284 -11.33 12.21 11.13
CA ASN A 284 -10.13 13.00 10.85
C ASN A 284 -8.80 12.25 11.03
N VAL A 285 -8.77 10.92 10.95
CA VAL A 285 -7.51 10.22 10.64
C VAL A 285 -7.38 10.27 9.11
N GLU A 286 -6.36 10.97 8.62
CA GLU A 286 -6.06 11.05 7.18
C GLU A 286 -6.10 9.65 6.57
N ASP A 287 -6.74 9.51 5.41
CA ASP A 287 -6.89 8.20 4.78
C ASP A 287 -5.50 7.72 4.33
N PRO A 288 -4.95 6.68 4.97
CA PRO A 288 -3.62 6.19 4.62
C PRO A 288 -3.61 5.62 3.21
N GLU A 289 -4.77 5.21 2.69
CA GLU A 289 -4.89 4.77 1.31
C GLU A 289 -4.63 5.93 0.34
N GLU A 290 -5.07 7.15 0.65
CA GLU A 290 -4.77 8.35 -0.14
C GLU A 290 -3.29 8.72 -0.07
N GLN A 291 -2.70 8.70 1.13
CA GLN A 291 -1.27 9.00 1.29
C GLN A 291 -0.38 7.97 0.58
N PHE A 292 -0.70 6.68 0.70
CA PHE A 292 0.02 5.61 0.01
C PHE A 292 -0.15 5.72 -1.50
N LYS A 293 -1.37 5.98 -1.98
CA LYS A 293 -1.65 6.20 -3.40
C LYS A 293 -0.89 7.39 -3.96
N GLN A 294 -0.79 8.49 -3.22
CA GLN A 294 -0.02 9.67 -3.63
C GLN A 294 1.48 9.37 -3.70
N ARG A 295 2.05 8.67 -2.72
CA ARG A 295 3.47 8.28 -2.75
C ARG A 295 3.77 7.27 -3.86
N ALA A 296 2.88 6.28 -4.06
CA ALA A 296 2.97 5.34 -5.16
C ALA A 296 2.94 6.06 -6.52
N PHE A 297 2.11 7.10 -6.65
CA PHE A 297 2.05 7.95 -7.83
C PHE A 297 3.37 8.68 -8.09
N GLU A 298 3.93 9.34 -7.07
CA GLU A 298 5.20 10.08 -7.19
C GLU A 298 6.37 9.19 -7.64
N VAL A 299 6.51 8.01 -7.05
CA VAL A 299 7.58 7.08 -7.43
C VAL A 299 7.34 6.49 -8.82
N PHE A 300 6.09 6.20 -9.17
CA PHE A 300 5.74 5.73 -10.51
C PHE A 300 6.02 6.78 -11.59
N GLU A 301 5.75 8.06 -11.33
CA GLU A 301 6.11 9.17 -12.20
C GLU A 301 7.63 9.28 -12.41
N GLN A 302 8.42 9.12 -11.34
CA GLN A 302 9.88 9.08 -11.46
C GLN A 302 10.36 7.91 -12.31
N TYR A 303 9.75 6.74 -12.14
CA TYR A 303 10.02 5.58 -12.98
C TYR A 303 9.77 5.87 -14.46
N LEU A 304 8.61 6.47 -14.80
CA LEU A 304 8.28 6.84 -16.18
C LEU A 304 9.28 7.83 -16.76
N LEU A 305 9.70 8.81 -15.98
CA LEU A 305 10.71 9.79 -16.37
C LEU A 305 12.05 9.12 -16.72
N ASN A 306 12.51 8.20 -15.87
CA ASN A 306 13.76 7.46 -16.09
C ASN A 306 13.69 6.57 -17.33
N LEU A 307 12.59 5.83 -17.51
CA LEU A 307 12.36 5.01 -18.70
C LEU A 307 12.41 5.85 -19.98
N LYS A 308 11.75 7.01 -19.97
CA LYS A 308 11.73 7.95 -21.10
C LYS A 308 13.14 8.44 -21.42
N GLN A 309 13.93 8.79 -20.40
CA GLN A 309 15.32 9.24 -20.59
C GLN A 309 16.20 8.16 -21.20
N ASP A 310 16.08 6.91 -20.76
CA ASP A 310 16.85 5.78 -21.30
C ASP A 310 16.57 5.54 -22.79
N ILE A 311 15.29 5.59 -23.20
CA ILE A 311 14.91 5.46 -24.62
C ILE A 311 15.53 6.60 -25.44
N ILE A 312 15.44 7.84 -24.94
CA ILE A 312 15.99 9.01 -25.62
C ILE A 312 17.53 8.92 -25.75
N LEU A 313 18.23 8.47 -24.71
CA LEU A 313 19.69 8.32 -24.71
C LEU A 313 20.13 7.28 -25.75
N ASN A 314 19.44 6.13 -25.80
CA ASN A 314 19.73 5.09 -26.78
C ASN A 314 19.57 5.60 -28.23
N GLU A 315 18.49 6.31 -28.54
CA GLU A 315 18.30 6.87 -29.88
C GLU A 315 19.28 8.01 -30.19
N GLN A 316 19.70 8.79 -29.20
CA GLN A 316 20.77 9.78 -29.36
C GLN A 316 22.10 9.15 -29.76
N GLU A 317 22.48 8.02 -29.13
CA GLU A 317 23.71 7.30 -29.47
C GLU A 317 23.63 6.71 -30.88
N LYS A 318 22.51 6.09 -31.24
CA LYS A 318 22.27 5.57 -32.59
C LYS A 318 22.30 6.68 -33.66
N LEU A 319 21.70 7.84 -33.39
CA LEU A 319 21.76 8.98 -34.30
C LEU A 319 23.19 9.47 -34.52
N LYS A 320 24.03 9.53 -33.48
CA LYS A 320 25.45 9.87 -33.64
C LYS A 320 26.16 8.89 -34.57
N LEU A 321 25.89 7.58 -34.43
CA LEU A 321 26.45 6.55 -35.31
C LEU A 321 25.96 6.72 -36.76
N VAL A 322 24.67 6.99 -36.97
CA VAL A 322 24.12 7.24 -38.30
C VAL A 322 24.76 8.47 -38.94
N LYS A 323 24.88 9.59 -38.21
CA LYS A 323 25.52 10.82 -38.73
C LYS A 323 26.97 10.54 -39.17
N ASN A 324 27.73 9.78 -38.38
CA ASN A 324 29.08 9.35 -38.74
C ASN A 324 29.10 8.44 -40.00
N ASN A 325 28.16 7.50 -40.10
CA ASN A 325 28.05 6.63 -41.27
C ASN A 325 27.67 7.39 -42.55
N ILE A 326 26.87 8.45 -42.45
CA ILE A 326 26.61 9.37 -43.58
C ILE A 326 27.91 10.02 -44.02
N GLU A 327 28.71 10.57 -43.10
CA GLU A 327 30.00 11.21 -43.45
C GLU A 327 30.96 10.24 -44.13
N LYS A 328 31.08 9.01 -43.61
CA LYS A 328 31.89 7.97 -44.24
C LYS A 328 31.41 7.63 -45.65
N SER A 329 30.09 7.56 -45.85
CA SER A 329 29.49 7.25 -47.15
C SER A 329 29.71 8.37 -48.18
N LEU A 330 29.60 9.62 -47.75
CA LEU A 330 29.92 10.80 -48.58
C LEU A 330 31.40 10.86 -48.94
N ASN A 331 32.30 10.56 -47.99
CA ASN A 331 33.73 10.49 -48.27
C ASN A 331 34.07 9.38 -49.27
N LEU A 332 33.48 8.19 -49.10
CA LEU A 332 33.63 7.09 -50.06
C LEU A 332 33.12 7.48 -51.45
N SER A 333 31.93 8.09 -51.53
CA SER A 333 31.36 8.61 -52.79
C SER A 333 32.35 9.56 -53.48
N LYS A 334 32.86 10.55 -52.73
CA LYS A 334 33.84 11.52 -53.23
C LYS A 334 35.11 10.84 -53.76
N GLU A 335 35.74 9.98 -52.97
CA GLU A 335 36.97 9.27 -53.37
C GLU A 335 36.77 8.47 -54.67
N ILE A 336 35.64 7.77 -54.81
CA ILE A 336 35.29 7.03 -56.03
C ILE A 336 35.08 7.97 -57.22
N THR A 337 34.32 9.05 -57.05
CA THR A 337 34.09 10.02 -58.13
C THR A 337 35.36 10.77 -58.54
N ASP A 338 36.27 11.04 -57.60
CA ASP A 338 37.57 11.65 -57.89
C ASP A 338 38.44 10.70 -58.72
N MET A 339 38.47 9.41 -58.36
CA MET A 339 39.19 8.37 -59.13
C MET A 339 38.62 8.20 -60.55
N PHE A 340 37.30 8.19 -60.72
CA PHE A 340 36.69 8.21 -62.06
C PHE A 340 37.02 9.49 -62.82
N SER A 341 36.98 10.65 -62.15
CA SER A 341 37.32 11.93 -62.77
C SER A 341 38.78 12.00 -63.20
N MET A 342 39.69 11.36 -62.47
CA MET A 342 41.10 11.21 -62.86
C MET A 342 41.26 10.51 -64.21
N ILE A 343 40.49 9.45 -64.47
CA ILE A 343 40.46 8.77 -65.78
C ILE A 343 40.01 9.74 -66.87
N SER A 344 38.88 10.41 -66.66
CA SER A 344 38.31 11.34 -67.64
C SER A 344 39.28 12.50 -67.96
N ASN A 345 39.88 13.10 -66.93
CA ASN A 345 40.86 14.18 -67.09
C ASN A 345 42.13 13.71 -67.82
N TYR A 346 42.59 12.49 -67.55
CA TYR A 346 43.74 11.92 -68.24
C TYR A 346 43.45 11.73 -69.73
N ILE A 347 42.24 11.27 -70.08
CA ILE A 347 41.79 11.15 -71.47
C ILE A 347 41.72 12.51 -72.15
N GLU A 348 41.09 13.50 -71.50
CA GLU A 348 40.91 14.84 -72.09
C GLU A 348 42.24 15.57 -72.30
N THR A 349 43.19 15.44 -71.36
CA THR A 349 44.54 16.04 -71.46
C THR A 349 45.33 15.47 -72.64
N ASN A 350 45.09 14.20 -73.00
CA ASN A 350 45.79 13.50 -74.08
C ASN A 350 44.91 13.33 -75.34
N LYS A 351 43.77 14.04 -75.43
CA LYS A 351 42.74 13.84 -76.45
C LYS A 351 43.27 13.97 -77.88
N ASP A 352 44.10 14.96 -78.15
CA ASP A 352 44.65 15.20 -79.48
C ASP A 352 45.64 14.11 -79.93
N ILE A 353 46.26 13.42 -78.97
CA ILE A 353 47.10 12.24 -79.22
C ILE A 353 46.19 11.06 -79.59
N TYR A 354 45.15 10.82 -78.80
CA TYR A 354 44.25 9.68 -79.02
C TYR A 354 43.42 9.81 -80.31
N LYS A 355 43.03 11.02 -80.73
CA LYS A 355 42.30 11.27 -81.99
C LYS A 355 43.01 10.74 -83.23
N LYS A 356 44.34 10.57 -83.17
CA LYS A 356 45.15 10.03 -84.28
C LYS A 356 45.18 8.49 -84.31
N SER A 357 44.65 7.84 -83.29
CA SER A 357 44.59 6.37 -83.18
C SER A 357 43.32 5.81 -83.78
N ASN A 358 43.43 4.63 -84.41
CA ASN A 358 42.28 3.84 -84.85
C ASN A 358 41.39 3.34 -83.68
N LEU A 359 41.88 3.41 -82.44
CA LEU A 359 41.16 3.01 -81.23
C LEU A 359 40.51 4.19 -80.50
N TYR A 360 40.55 5.41 -81.06
CA TYR A 360 39.99 6.61 -80.45
C TYR A 360 38.54 6.40 -79.98
N ASN A 361 37.69 5.81 -80.82
CA ASN A 361 36.26 5.61 -80.50
C ASN A 361 36.05 4.76 -79.23
N ILE A 362 36.97 3.83 -78.93
CA ILE A 362 36.90 3.02 -77.70
C ILE A 362 37.29 3.89 -76.50
N ILE A 363 38.35 4.69 -76.61
CA ILE A 363 38.81 5.60 -75.55
C ILE A 363 37.75 6.68 -75.26
N ASP A 364 37.16 7.25 -76.31
CA ASP A 364 36.09 8.25 -76.23
C ASP A 364 34.84 7.67 -75.56
N GLY A 365 34.42 6.45 -75.96
CA GLY A 365 33.32 5.74 -75.32
C GLY A 365 33.57 5.36 -73.85
N ILE A 366 34.82 5.06 -73.49
CA ILE A 366 35.22 4.90 -72.08
C ILE A 366 35.05 6.23 -71.34
N ASN A 367 35.51 7.34 -71.90
CA ASN A 367 35.41 8.67 -71.28
C ASN A 367 33.95 9.06 -71.03
N GLU A 368 33.08 8.93 -72.04
CA GLU A 368 31.65 9.19 -71.91
C GLU A 368 31.02 8.33 -70.82
N SER A 369 31.34 7.04 -70.80
CA SER A 369 30.84 6.10 -69.79
C SER A 369 31.26 6.53 -68.39
N ILE A 370 32.53 6.90 -68.20
CA ILE A 370 33.08 7.35 -66.92
C ILE A 370 32.41 8.65 -66.44
N ILE A 371 32.21 9.62 -67.34
CA ILE A 371 31.52 10.88 -67.03
C ILE A 371 30.10 10.58 -66.53
N ILE A 372 29.37 9.69 -67.21
CA ILE A 372 28.03 9.26 -66.78
C ILE A 372 28.06 8.66 -65.36
N LYS A 373 29.06 7.84 -65.01
CA LYS A 373 29.18 7.27 -63.65
C LYS A 373 29.32 8.35 -62.59
N VAL A 374 30.18 9.34 -62.83
CA VAL A 374 30.39 10.47 -61.91
C VAL A 374 29.08 11.24 -61.74
N CYS A 375 28.37 11.55 -62.83
CA CYS A 375 27.08 12.24 -62.78
C CYS A 375 26.05 11.42 -61.98
N ASN A 376 25.89 10.13 -62.28
CA ASN A 376 24.94 9.25 -61.60
C ASN A 376 25.17 9.20 -60.08
N ILE A 377 26.44 9.05 -59.64
CA ILE A 377 26.78 9.02 -58.22
C ILE A 377 26.42 10.35 -57.55
N LYS A 378 26.79 11.49 -58.15
CA LYS A 378 26.52 12.83 -57.60
C LYS A 378 25.03 13.17 -57.54
N GLU A 379 24.28 12.81 -58.58
CA GLU A 379 22.82 12.99 -58.61
C GLU A 379 22.15 12.19 -57.49
N LYS A 380 22.52 10.91 -57.35
CA LYS A 380 21.97 10.04 -56.30
C LYS A 380 22.41 10.45 -54.90
N GLU A 381 23.63 10.94 -54.72
CA GLU A 381 24.11 11.49 -53.45
C GLU A 381 23.22 12.65 -53.00
N THR A 382 22.94 13.57 -53.93
CA THR A 382 22.08 14.73 -53.69
C THR A 382 20.64 14.31 -53.37
N GLU A 383 20.10 13.31 -54.06
CA GLU A 383 18.75 12.77 -53.82
C GLU A 383 18.63 12.10 -52.44
N VAL A 384 19.61 11.27 -52.06
CA VAL A 384 19.53 10.46 -50.85
C VAL A 384 19.79 11.28 -49.59
N PHE A 385 20.83 12.13 -49.63
CA PHE A 385 21.26 12.87 -48.45
C PHE A 385 20.67 14.27 -48.36
N LEU A 386 20.01 14.76 -49.42
CA LEU A 386 19.56 16.16 -49.54
C LEU A 386 20.69 17.10 -49.09
N ASN A 387 20.41 18.36 -48.76
CA ASN A 387 21.43 19.12 -48.04
C ASN A 387 21.69 18.42 -46.69
N LYS A 388 22.94 18.01 -46.43
CA LYS A 388 23.38 17.33 -45.20
C LYS A 388 22.84 18.02 -43.94
N ASP A 389 22.85 19.35 -43.92
CA ASP A 389 22.39 20.15 -42.78
C ASP A 389 20.88 20.00 -42.55
N GLU A 390 20.10 19.95 -43.62
CA GLU A 390 18.65 19.74 -43.55
C GLU A 390 18.32 18.33 -43.03
N LEU A 391 19.08 17.33 -43.48
CA LEU A 391 18.90 15.96 -43.04
C LEU A 391 19.23 15.79 -41.54
N TYR A 392 20.29 16.43 -41.06
CA TYR A 392 20.63 16.46 -39.63
C TYR A 392 19.59 17.22 -38.81
N LYS A 393 19.06 18.32 -39.33
CA LYS A 393 17.97 19.07 -38.70
C LYS A 393 16.71 18.21 -38.56
N ASN A 394 16.37 17.41 -39.56
CA ASN A 394 15.22 16.50 -39.52
C ASN A 394 15.39 15.39 -38.48
N MET A 395 16.60 14.82 -38.36
CA MET A 395 16.92 13.87 -37.27
C MET A 395 16.76 14.51 -35.89
N ASP A 396 17.31 15.71 -35.70
CA ASP A 396 17.26 16.42 -34.42
C ASP A 396 15.84 16.85 -34.05
N ASN A 397 15.02 17.21 -35.03
CA ASN A 397 13.59 17.51 -34.83
C ASN A 397 12.82 16.26 -34.42
N SER A 398 13.04 15.13 -35.08
CA SER A 398 12.38 13.85 -34.73
C SER A 398 12.74 13.41 -33.30
N LEU A 399 13.98 13.65 -32.88
CA LEU A 399 14.41 13.42 -31.51
C LEU A 399 13.77 14.40 -30.51
N LYS A 400 13.55 15.67 -30.89
CA LYS A 400 12.81 16.63 -30.06
C LYS A 400 11.35 16.19 -29.89
N ASP A 401 10.72 15.68 -30.93
CA ASP A 401 9.35 15.16 -30.87
C ASP A 401 9.25 13.93 -29.96
N LEU A 402 10.28 13.08 -29.93
CA LEU A 402 10.36 11.99 -28.96
C LEU A 402 10.55 12.50 -27.51
N LYS A 403 11.34 13.57 -27.32
CA LYS A 403 11.53 14.20 -25.99
C LYS A 403 10.25 14.81 -25.45
N SER A 404 9.38 15.36 -26.31
CA SER A 404 8.10 15.93 -25.91
C SER A 404 6.97 14.90 -25.77
N TYR A 405 7.20 13.64 -26.17
CA TYR A 405 6.19 12.59 -26.08
C TYR A 405 5.84 12.25 -24.63
N ASN A 406 4.54 12.25 -24.31
CA ASN A 406 4.03 11.80 -23.02
C ASN A 406 3.53 10.38 -23.15
N ILE A 407 3.95 9.53 -22.21
CA ILE A 407 3.46 8.15 -22.10
C ILE A 407 2.10 8.24 -21.41
N GLU A 408 1.04 7.85 -22.11
CA GLU A 408 -0.29 7.71 -21.51
C GLU A 408 -0.36 6.42 -20.69
N TYR A 409 -0.99 6.50 -19.52
CA TYR A 409 -1.19 5.39 -18.60
C TYR A 409 -2.44 5.61 -17.74
N ASP A 410 -3.01 4.52 -17.24
CA ASP A 410 -4.11 4.55 -16.26
C ASP A 410 -3.57 4.20 -14.86
N PHE A 411 -3.36 5.24 -14.05
CA PHE A 411 -2.81 5.06 -12.70
C PHE A 411 -3.71 4.24 -11.79
N GLU A 412 -5.04 4.34 -11.91
CA GLU A 412 -5.96 3.63 -11.01
C GLU A 412 -5.84 2.12 -11.20
N THR A 413 -5.79 1.68 -12.46
CA THR A 413 -5.58 0.27 -12.78
C THR A 413 -4.18 -0.18 -12.33
N ILE A 414 -3.14 0.62 -12.57
CA ILE A 414 -1.77 0.31 -12.13
C ILE A 414 -1.70 0.19 -10.60
N TYR A 415 -2.32 1.11 -9.87
CA TYR A 415 -2.39 1.10 -8.41
C TYR A 415 -3.10 -0.16 -7.90
N SER A 416 -4.18 -0.59 -8.55
CA SER A 416 -4.90 -1.82 -8.18
C SER A 416 -4.02 -3.08 -8.32
N ILE A 417 -3.19 -3.14 -9.38
CA ILE A 417 -2.24 -4.23 -9.61
C ILE A 417 -1.14 -4.19 -8.55
N LEU A 418 -0.56 -3.00 -8.30
CA LEU A 418 0.45 -2.80 -7.26
C LEU A 418 -0.04 -3.26 -5.88
N LYS A 419 -1.33 -3.03 -5.56
CA LYS A 419 -1.95 -3.41 -4.29
C LYS A 419 -2.20 -4.92 -4.15
N THR A 420 -2.47 -5.62 -5.26
CA THR A 420 -2.95 -7.02 -5.22
C THR A 420 -1.89 -8.06 -5.54
N ASN A 421 -1.03 -7.80 -6.52
CA ASN A 421 0.07 -8.69 -6.90
C ASN A 421 1.12 -7.92 -7.70
N PHE A 422 2.32 -7.75 -7.15
CA PHE A 422 3.39 -7.05 -7.84
C PHE A 422 3.82 -7.80 -9.11
N ASN A 423 3.35 -7.34 -10.27
CA ASN A 423 3.65 -7.94 -11.56
C ASN A 423 4.00 -6.88 -12.63
N ILE A 424 5.31 -6.64 -12.80
CA ILE A 424 5.83 -5.65 -13.75
C ILE A 424 5.45 -5.97 -15.20
N LYS A 425 5.29 -7.25 -15.57
CA LYS A 425 4.88 -7.62 -16.92
C LYS A 425 3.45 -7.17 -17.21
N GLU A 426 2.61 -7.17 -16.18
CA GLU A 426 1.22 -6.76 -16.25
C GLU A 426 1.12 -5.23 -16.26
N ILE A 427 1.85 -4.54 -15.39
CA ILE A 427 1.97 -3.06 -15.39
C ILE A 427 2.39 -2.54 -16.78
N LYS A 428 3.34 -3.21 -17.44
CA LYS A 428 3.79 -2.83 -18.80
C LYS A 428 2.71 -2.89 -19.87
N GLN A 429 1.63 -3.64 -19.66
CA GLN A 429 0.50 -3.68 -20.61
C GLN A 429 -0.36 -2.41 -20.56
N TYR A 430 -0.35 -1.73 -19.41
CA TYR A 430 -1.08 -0.48 -19.18
C TYR A 430 -0.25 0.77 -19.47
N LEU A 431 1.03 0.57 -19.78
CA LEU A 431 1.90 1.60 -20.28
C LEU A 431 1.84 1.59 -21.81
N ASN A 432 1.33 2.64 -22.44
CA ASN A 432 1.36 2.74 -23.91
C ASN A 432 2.77 3.10 -24.43
N ILE A 433 3.77 2.31 -24.06
CA ILE A 433 5.18 2.48 -24.46
C ILE A 433 5.41 2.03 -25.91
N LYS A 434 4.54 1.14 -26.43
CA LYS A 434 4.68 0.59 -27.78
C LYS A 434 4.75 1.67 -28.85
N ASP A 435 3.93 2.72 -28.71
CA ASP A 435 3.93 3.85 -29.62
C ASP A 435 5.23 4.67 -29.52
N MET A 436 5.75 4.90 -28.31
CA MET A 436 7.03 5.59 -28.12
C MET A 436 8.18 4.79 -28.72
N LEU A 437 8.22 3.47 -28.53
CA LEU A 437 9.24 2.60 -29.11
C LEU A 437 9.17 2.57 -30.63
N SER A 438 7.96 2.51 -31.19
CA SER A 438 7.74 2.60 -32.64
C SER A 438 8.24 3.95 -33.20
N LYS A 439 7.94 5.06 -32.52
CA LYS A 439 8.48 6.38 -32.90
C LYS A 439 10.00 6.41 -32.81
N ALA A 440 10.59 5.87 -31.75
CA ALA A 440 12.03 5.78 -31.56
C ALA A 440 12.71 5.01 -32.72
N GLU A 441 12.21 3.83 -33.08
CA GLU A 441 12.74 3.04 -34.19
C GLU A 441 12.68 3.78 -35.54
N ASN A 442 11.60 4.54 -35.76
CA ASN A 442 11.41 5.32 -36.98
C ASN A 442 12.34 6.55 -37.09
N ILE A 443 13.03 6.95 -36.01
CA ILE A 443 14.01 8.05 -36.07
C ILE A 443 15.29 7.62 -36.79
N VAL A 444 15.71 6.36 -36.63
CA VAL A 444 17.06 5.92 -37.03
C VAL A 444 17.00 4.98 -38.23
N ASN A 445 16.11 3.98 -38.19
CA ASN A 445 16.08 2.88 -39.17
C ASN A 445 15.92 3.35 -40.63
N PRO A 446 15.08 4.36 -40.96
CA PRO A 446 14.96 4.84 -42.33
C PRO A 446 16.29 5.38 -42.90
N TYR A 447 17.13 5.99 -42.07
CA TYR A 447 18.40 6.56 -42.51
C TYR A 447 19.48 5.48 -42.69
N ILE A 448 19.52 4.47 -41.82
CA ILE A 448 20.39 3.31 -42.00
C ILE A 448 20.12 2.67 -43.37
N LYS A 449 18.85 2.40 -43.66
CA LYS A 449 18.43 1.82 -44.94
C LYS A 449 18.85 2.68 -46.13
N LYS A 450 18.64 4.00 -46.07
CA LYS A 450 19.07 4.94 -47.12
C LYS A 450 20.57 4.89 -47.39
N ILE A 451 21.39 4.82 -46.33
CA ILE A 451 22.86 4.72 -46.45
C ILE A 451 23.25 3.41 -47.15
N ASP A 452 22.69 2.28 -46.69
CA ASP A 452 23.00 0.97 -47.25
C ASP A 452 22.56 0.86 -48.72
N ASP A 453 21.37 1.37 -49.04
CA ASP A 453 20.87 1.41 -50.41
C ASP A 453 21.75 2.28 -51.32
N PHE A 454 22.24 3.43 -50.84
CA PHE A 454 23.15 4.29 -51.61
C PHE A 454 24.50 3.60 -51.87
N ILE A 455 25.12 2.98 -50.86
CA ILE A 455 26.38 2.26 -51.05
C ILE A 455 26.18 1.11 -52.04
N LYS A 456 25.12 0.31 -51.85
CA LYS A 456 24.88 -0.91 -52.65
C LYS A 456 24.45 -0.60 -54.08
N ASN A 457 23.43 0.22 -54.25
CA ASN A 457 22.72 0.40 -55.52
C ASN A 457 23.31 1.53 -56.35
N THR A 458 24.13 2.41 -55.76
CA THR A 458 24.79 3.50 -56.48
C THR A 458 26.30 3.24 -56.56
N ILE A 459 27.04 3.33 -55.45
CA ILE A 459 28.50 3.27 -55.47
C ILE A 459 29.00 1.92 -55.99
N LEU A 460 28.61 0.82 -55.33
CA LEU A 460 29.07 -0.52 -55.71
C LEU A 460 28.52 -0.96 -57.07
N PHE A 461 27.35 -0.46 -57.46
CA PHE A 461 26.80 -0.68 -58.80
C PHE A 461 27.70 -0.05 -59.87
N GLU A 462 28.06 1.23 -59.74
CA GLU A 462 28.90 1.92 -60.71
C GLU A 462 30.33 1.37 -60.76
N ILE A 463 30.87 0.92 -59.63
CA ILE A 463 32.16 0.21 -59.61
C ILE A 463 32.06 -1.13 -60.37
N SER A 464 30.95 -1.85 -60.23
CA SER A 464 30.77 -3.12 -60.94
C SER A 464 30.68 -2.90 -62.46
N THR A 465 29.92 -1.90 -62.89
CA THR A 465 29.83 -1.57 -64.32
C THR A 465 31.12 -0.95 -64.87
N PHE A 466 31.96 -0.35 -64.01
CA PHE A 466 33.35 0.00 -64.38
C PHE A 466 34.22 -1.26 -64.59
N GLN A 467 34.06 -2.31 -63.79
CA GLN A 467 34.76 -3.58 -64.02
C GLN A 467 34.39 -4.19 -65.39
N GLU A 468 33.14 -4.03 -65.84
CA GLU A 468 32.74 -4.44 -67.19
C GLU A 468 33.48 -3.63 -68.28
N ILE A 469 33.67 -2.31 -68.08
CA ILE A 469 34.48 -1.48 -68.99
C ILE A 469 35.93 -2.00 -69.02
N MET A 470 36.51 -2.31 -67.87
CA MET A 470 37.86 -2.88 -67.77
C MET A 470 37.95 -4.19 -68.54
N TYR A 471 36.93 -5.05 -68.45
CA TYR A 471 36.94 -6.38 -69.04
C TYR A 471 36.66 -6.38 -70.55
N TYR A 472 35.74 -5.55 -71.05
CA TYR A 472 35.31 -5.59 -72.45
C TYR A 472 35.95 -4.52 -73.34
N SER A 473 36.21 -3.33 -72.79
CA SER A 473 36.72 -2.19 -73.55
C SER A 473 38.23 -2.03 -73.39
N VAL A 474 38.73 -2.02 -72.15
CA VAL A 474 40.16 -1.80 -71.88
C VAL A 474 41.02 -2.97 -72.34
N VAL A 475 40.53 -4.22 -72.23
CA VAL A 475 41.26 -5.40 -72.75
C VAL A 475 41.61 -5.25 -74.24
N ARG A 476 40.70 -4.71 -75.06
CA ARG A 476 40.98 -4.46 -76.50
C ARG A 476 42.09 -3.45 -76.72
N LEU A 477 42.22 -2.48 -75.81
CA LEU A 477 43.28 -1.46 -75.88
C LEU A 477 44.65 -2.04 -75.51
N LYS A 478 44.70 -3.09 -74.67
CA LYS A 478 45.95 -3.76 -74.25
C LYS A 478 46.66 -4.49 -75.40
N GLU A 479 45.95 -4.79 -76.49
CA GLU A 479 46.51 -5.41 -77.70
C GLU A 479 47.21 -4.38 -78.62
N SER A 480 47.11 -3.08 -78.30
CA SER A 480 47.73 -2.02 -79.08
C SER A 480 49.26 -2.04 -78.99
N LYS A 481 49.92 -1.63 -80.09
CA LYS A 481 51.37 -1.37 -80.14
C LYS A 481 51.74 0.10 -79.90
N ASP A 482 50.74 0.97 -79.78
CA ASP A 482 50.94 2.40 -79.51
C ASP A 482 51.27 2.62 -78.03
N GLU A 483 52.48 3.10 -77.74
CA GLU A 483 52.96 3.37 -76.37
C GLU A 483 52.00 4.26 -75.57
N LYS A 484 51.34 5.23 -76.20
CA LYS A 484 50.40 6.14 -75.50
C LYS A 484 49.12 5.44 -75.07
N ILE A 485 48.70 4.43 -75.82
CA ILE A 485 47.53 3.60 -75.46
C ILE A 485 47.93 2.60 -74.38
N ILE A 486 49.14 2.04 -74.46
CA ILE A 486 49.68 1.18 -73.42
C ILE A 486 49.77 1.95 -72.09
N ASP A 487 50.27 3.18 -72.10
CA ASP A 487 50.33 4.05 -70.91
C ASP A 487 48.93 4.32 -70.33
N PHE A 488 47.94 4.59 -71.17
CA PHE A 488 46.55 4.73 -70.73
C PHE A 488 46.01 3.46 -70.08
N THR A 489 46.27 2.28 -70.67
CA THR A 489 45.80 1.01 -70.10
C THR A 489 46.42 0.70 -68.74
N LYS A 490 47.69 1.08 -68.52
CA LYS A 490 48.33 0.98 -67.20
C LYS A 490 47.72 1.97 -66.22
N TYR A 491 47.50 3.20 -66.65
CA TYR A 491 46.90 4.23 -65.81
C TYR A 491 45.50 3.84 -65.31
N ILE A 492 44.65 3.33 -66.20
CA ILE A 492 43.28 2.92 -65.82
C ILE A 492 43.29 1.65 -64.95
N ASP A 493 44.24 0.72 -65.16
CA ASP A 493 44.46 -0.43 -64.26
C ASP A 493 44.87 0.04 -62.85
N ASP A 494 45.77 1.03 -62.75
CA ASP A 494 46.20 1.61 -61.48
C ASP A 494 45.05 2.30 -60.73
N VAL A 495 44.20 3.02 -61.44
CA VAL A 495 42.96 3.59 -60.86
C VAL A 495 42.04 2.48 -60.37
N GLY A 496 41.85 1.39 -61.13
CA GLY A 496 41.08 0.23 -60.69
C GLY A 496 41.61 -0.40 -59.39
N ASN A 497 42.93 -0.58 -59.29
CA ASN A 497 43.58 -1.07 -58.07
C ASN A 497 43.39 -0.12 -56.87
N ASN A 498 43.38 1.20 -57.10
CA ASN A 498 43.14 2.19 -56.06
C ASN A 498 41.67 2.18 -55.59
N ILE A 499 40.71 1.93 -56.49
CA ILE A 499 39.31 1.72 -56.13
C ILE A 499 39.17 0.51 -55.20
N GLU A 500 39.82 -0.62 -55.51
CA GLU A 500 39.80 -1.81 -54.63
C GLU A 500 40.36 -1.50 -53.24
N LYS A 501 41.49 -0.78 -53.15
CA LYS A 501 42.08 -0.34 -51.87
C LYS A 501 41.16 0.60 -51.09
N CYS A 502 40.52 1.55 -51.76
CA CYS A 502 39.56 2.49 -51.17
C CYS A 502 38.39 1.74 -50.51
N LEU A 503 37.83 0.72 -51.18
CA LEU A 503 36.78 -0.13 -50.62
C LEU A 503 37.24 -0.87 -49.36
N ILE A 504 38.44 -1.46 -49.38
CA ILE A 504 39.01 -2.18 -48.24
C ILE A 504 39.20 -1.24 -47.04
N ASN A 505 39.72 -0.04 -47.27
CA ASN A 505 39.90 0.98 -46.22
C ASN A 505 38.56 1.42 -45.59
N ASN A 506 37.46 1.31 -46.34
CA ASN A 506 36.10 1.55 -45.88
C ASN A 506 35.40 0.29 -45.35
N ASN A 507 36.16 -0.74 -44.97
CA ASN A 507 35.67 -2.03 -44.43
C ASN A 507 34.75 -2.82 -45.38
N ILE A 508 34.88 -2.60 -46.70
CA ILE A 508 34.19 -3.36 -47.74
C ILE A 508 35.18 -4.38 -48.32
N ILE A 509 34.88 -5.66 -48.10
CA ILE A 509 35.66 -6.79 -48.60
C ILE A 509 35.11 -7.19 -49.96
N ILE A 510 36.00 -7.34 -50.93
CA ILE A 510 35.67 -7.75 -52.30
C ILE A 510 35.60 -9.28 -52.35
N ILE A 511 34.53 -9.80 -52.94
CA ILE A 511 34.32 -11.22 -53.22
C ILE A 511 34.76 -11.47 -54.66
N LYS A 512 35.95 -12.04 -54.82
CA LYS A 512 36.61 -12.29 -56.11
C LYS A 512 36.85 -13.80 -56.27
N PRO A 513 35.83 -14.57 -56.70
CA PRO A 513 36.01 -16.00 -56.91
C PRO A 513 36.92 -16.26 -58.12
N ASN A 514 37.56 -17.43 -58.15
CA ASN A 514 38.38 -17.86 -59.27
C ASN A 514 37.62 -18.88 -60.14
N PRO A 515 37.98 -19.01 -61.43
CA PRO A 515 37.59 -20.18 -62.21
C PRO A 515 37.95 -21.47 -61.47
N HIS A 516 37.07 -22.47 -61.56
CA HIS A 516 37.11 -23.75 -60.83
C HIS A 516 36.73 -23.71 -59.34
N ASP A 517 36.52 -22.54 -58.73
CA ASP A 517 35.93 -22.48 -57.38
C ASP A 517 34.49 -23.01 -57.41
N MET A 518 34.04 -23.63 -56.32
CA MET A 518 32.65 -24.10 -56.20
C MET A 518 31.70 -22.93 -55.96
N PHE A 519 30.52 -22.98 -56.59
CA PHE A 519 29.46 -22.01 -56.35
C PHE A 519 29.02 -21.99 -54.88
N ASN A 520 28.88 -20.78 -54.33
CA ASN A 520 28.40 -20.53 -52.97
C ASN A 520 27.18 -19.60 -53.05
N ALA A 521 25.98 -20.10 -52.76
CA ALA A 521 24.74 -19.33 -52.85
C ALA A 521 24.68 -18.08 -51.96
N LYS A 522 25.51 -18.01 -50.91
CA LYS A 522 25.60 -16.83 -50.03
C LYS A 522 26.39 -15.69 -50.68
N GLU A 523 27.45 -16.00 -51.43
CA GLU A 523 28.41 -15.03 -51.95
C GLU A 523 28.28 -14.82 -53.47
N HIS A 524 27.70 -15.78 -54.19
CA HIS A 524 27.65 -15.83 -55.64
C HIS A 524 26.22 -15.85 -56.18
N GLU A 525 26.04 -15.27 -57.36
CA GLU A 525 24.80 -15.24 -58.12
C GLU A 525 25.08 -15.77 -59.54
N VAL A 526 24.35 -16.80 -59.96
CA VAL A 526 24.53 -17.42 -61.27
C VAL A 526 23.77 -16.60 -62.31
N LEU A 527 24.50 -15.99 -63.25
CA LEU A 527 23.90 -15.32 -64.42
C LEU A 527 23.44 -16.34 -65.46
N LEU A 528 24.29 -17.33 -65.72
CA LEU A 528 24.06 -18.36 -66.73
C LEU A 528 24.73 -19.67 -66.28
N ALA A 529 24.09 -20.80 -66.64
CA ALA A 529 24.68 -22.12 -66.48
C ALA A 529 24.96 -22.73 -67.85
N GLU A 530 26.22 -23.04 -68.14
CA GLU A 530 26.68 -23.53 -69.44
C GLU A 530 27.33 -24.91 -69.33
N LYS A 531 27.27 -25.69 -70.41
CA LYS A 531 28.05 -26.93 -70.52
C LYS A 531 29.46 -26.57 -70.98
N ASN A 532 30.46 -26.94 -70.19
CA ASN A 532 31.86 -26.83 -70.55
C ASN A 532 32.58 -28.11 -70.09
N GLU A 533 33.29 -28.76 -71.01
CA GLU A 533 33.97 -30.05 -70.77
C GLU A 533 35.14 -29.93 -69.78
N GLU A 534 35.69 -28.73 -69.58
CA GLU A 534 36.81 -28.46 -68.68
C GLU A 534 36.40 -28.21 -67.21
N PHE A 535 35.09 -28.16 -66.92
CA PHE A 535 34.57 -27.80 -65.59
C PHE A 535 33.58 -28.84 -65.06
N ILE A 536 33.63 -29.13 -63.76
CA ILE A 536 32.63 -30.00 -63.11
C ILE A 536 31.39 -29.20 -62.71
N LYS A 537 30.24 -29.86 -62.64
CA LYS A 537 28.96 -29.25 -62.26
C LYS A 537 29.07 -28.42 -60.98
N GLY A 538 28.61 -27.17 -61.05
CA GLY A 538 28.62 -26.24 -59.94
C GLY A 538 29.93 -25.47 -59.75
N GLN A 539 30.97 -25.74 -60.54
CA GLN A 539 32.15 -24.87 -60.60
C GLN A 539 31.86 -23.57 -61.34
N ILE A 540 32.58 -22.54 -60.94
CA ILE A 540 32.60 -21.24 -61.60
C ILE A 540 33.45 -21.37 -62.86
N ILE A 541 32.83 -21.11 -64.00
CA ILE A 541 33.52 -21.01 -65.30
C ILE A 541 34.17 -19.64 -65.42
N LYS A 542 33.41 -18.59 -65.09
CA LYS A 542 33.82 -17.21 -65.29
C LYS A 542 33.15 -16.28 -64.29
N VAL A 543 33.88 -15.27 -63.85
CA VAL A 543 33.33 -14.15 -63.07
C VAL A 543 33.00 -13.00 -64.02
N ILE A 544 31.78 -12.49 -63.91
CA ILE A 544 31.30 -11.34 -64.68
C ILE A 544 31.52 -10.05 -63.88
N ASN A 545 31.05 -10.03 -62.63
CA ASN A 545 31.20 -8.90 -61.72
C ASN A 545 31.60 -9.40 -60.33
N TYR A 546 32.44 -8.63 -59.63
CA TYR A 546 32.80 -8.96 -58.25
C TYR A 546 31.62 -8.72 -57.29
N GLY A 547 31.64 -9.46 -56.18
CA GLY A 547 30.73 -9.23 -55.06
C GLY A 547 31.39 -8.37 -53.99
N TYR A 548 30.61 -7.96 -52.99
CA TYR A 548 31.05 -7.11 -51.90
C TYR A 548 30.36 -7.52 -50.60
N LYS A 549 31.12 -7.59 -49.51
CA LYS A 549 30.62 -7.82 -48.15
C LYS A 549 31.19 -6.81 -47.17
N LYS A 550 30.39 -6.38 -46.21
CA LYS A 550 30.87 -5.59 -45.06
C LYS A 550 31.43 -6.56 -44.03
N LYS A 551 32.56 -6.21 -43.40
CA LYS A 551 33.29 -7.07 -42.46
C LYS A 551 32.40 -7.68 -41.37
N ASP A 552 31.46 -6.90 -40.84
CA ASP A 552 30.62 -7.30 -39.69
C ASP A 552 29.12 -7.45 -40.02
N GLU A 553 28.70 -7.15 -41.26
CA GLU A 553 27.27 -7.11 -41.66
C GLU A 553 26.92 -8.11 -42.79
N GLY A 554 27.91 -8.84 -43.31
CA GLY A 554 27.69 -9.87 -44.33
C GLY A 554 27.67 -9.35 -45.78
N VAL A 555 27.12 -10.16 -46.69
CA VAL A 555 27.17 -9.90 -48.14
C VAL A 555 26.18 -8.80 -48.54
N ILE A 556 26.71 -7.71 -49.10
CA ILE A 556 25.93 -6.56 -49.59
C ILE A 556 25.45 -6.82 -51.02
N LYS A 557 26.36 -7.32 -51.86
CA LYS A 557 26.15 -7.66 -53.27
C LYS A 557 26.90 -8.94 -53.60
N ARG A 558 26.25 -9.91 -54.23
CA ARG A 558 26.88 -11.17 -54.63
C ARG A 558 27.71 -11.00 -55.89
N ALA A 559 28.76 -11.80 -56.03
CA ALA A 559 29.54 -11.87 -57.25
C ALA A 559 28.72 -12.55 -58.35
N THR A 560 28.61 -11.93 -59.52
CA THR A 560 27.87 -12.50 -60.65
C THR A 560 28.78 -13.41 -61.45
N ILE A 561 28.39 -14.68 -61.60
CA ILE A 561 29.24 -15.72 -62.20
C ILE A 561 28.48 -16.54 -63.26
N ILE A 562 29.24 -17.17 -64.16
CA ILE A 562 28.78 -18.25 -65.03
C ILE A 562 29.21 -19.57 -64.39
N ALA A 563 28.26 -20.49 -64.20
CA ALA A 563 28.51 -21.79 -63.58
C ALA A 563 28.44 -22.94 -64.59
N ALA A 564 29.16 -24.03 -64.32
CA ALA A 564 29.07 -25.26 -65.09
C ALA A 564 27.80 -26.05 -64.75
N LYS A 565 27.06 -26.48 -65.78
CA LYS A 565 25.74 -27.12 -65.70
C LYS A 565 25.76 -28.59 -65.31
#